data_AF-A0A258T2R4-F1
#
_entry.id   AF-A0A258T2R4-F1
#
_cell.length_a   1.000
_cell.length_b   1.000
_cell.length_c   1.000
_cell.angle_alpha   90.00
_cell.angle_beta   90.00
_cell.angle_gamma   90.00
#
_symmetry.space_group_name_H-M   'P 1'
#
loop_
_entity.id
_entity.type
_entity.pdbx_description
1 polymer ?
#
loop_
_entity_poly.entity_id
_entity_poly.type
_entity_poly.pdbx_seq_one_letter_code
_entity_poly.pdbx_strand_id
1 'polypeptide(L)'
;MLDRAQHEFGHHIVGRAVGFDTGDVSAEFSATAGGYAVIITNRTVATISDVEQFCEDRIKVLYAGVLAETLKGGVIDGEAAVKLAYTTGSVDHKMVQQLCNLLRNIRYSIETMVIAEEKMQADETRLWNEAADLVGMYASAIQDLAKELYDRRFLAGKMAIMTEAELRVHPLILKHFP
;
A
#
# COMPACT_ATOMS: atom_id res chain seq x y z
N MET A 1 -0.32 -17.10 -0.86
CA MET A 1 -1.70 -16.83 -1.38
C MET A 1 -2.50 -15.97 -0.42
N LEU A 2 -2.54 -16.33 0.87
CA LEU A 2 -2.97 -15.41 1.92
C LEU A 2 -2.12 -14.12 1.89
N ASP A 3 -0.81 -14.26 1.64
CA ASP A 3 0.14 -13.15 1.50
C ASP A 3 -0.27 -12.17 0.39
N ARG A 4 -0.84 -12.67 -0.72
CA ARG A 4 -1.37 -11.82 -1.79
C ARG A 4 -2.59 -11.05 -1.33
N ALA A 5 -3.54 -11.69 -0.64
CA ALA A 5 -4.67 -10.96 -0.07
C ALA A 5 -4.20 -9.92 0.97
N GLN A 6 -3.17 -10.22 1.76
CA GLN A 6 -2.56 -9.26 2.68
C GLN A 6 -1.92 -8.08 1.92
N HIS A 7 -1.25 -8.33 0.80
CA HIS A 7 -0.68 -7.29 -0.06
C HIS A 7 -1.76 -6.30 -0.50
N GLU A 8 -2.86 -6.80 -1.07
CA GLU A 8 -3.94 -5.92 -1.55
C GLU A 8 -4.64 -5.18 -0.39
N PHE A 9 -4.84 -5.83 0.77
CA PHE A 9 -5.37 -5.14 1.95
C PHE A 9 -4.38 -4.16 2.57
N GLY A 10 -3.07 -4.35 2.40
CA GLY A 10 -2.05 -3.37 2.76
C GLY A 10 -2.29 -2.05 2.01
N HIS A 11 -2.41 -2.12 0.68
CA HIS A 11 -2.78 -0.96 -0.13
C HIS A 11 -4.11 -0.34 0.31
N HIS A 12 -5.15 -1.16 0.44
CA HIS A 12 -6.50 -0.68 0.74
C HIS A 12 -6.58 0.02 2.11
N ILE A 13 -6.08 -0.61 3.17
CA ILE A 13 -6.17 -0.08 4.53
C ILE A 13 -5.29 1.15 4.72
N VAL A 14 -4.04 1.11 4.23
CA VAL A 14 -3.16 2.28 4.29
C VAL A 14 -3.70 3.41 3.42
N GLY A 15 -4.31 3.10 2.27
CA GLY A 15 -5.02 4.06 1.43
C GLY A 15 -6.05 4.86 2.20
N ARG A 16 -6.94 4.18 2.93
CA ARG A 16 -7.91 4.84 3.81
C ARG A 16 -7.25 5.65 4.92
N ALA A 17 -6.21 5.09 5.55
CA ALA A 17 -5.52 5.75 6.66
C ALA A 17 -4.85 7.07 6.27
N VAL A 18 -4.40 7.21 5.03
CA VAL A 18 -3.82 8.46 4.49
C VAL A 18 -4.85 9.31 3.72
N GLY A 19 -6.13 8.98 3.83
CA GLY A 19 -7.24 9.80 3.30
C GLY A 19 -7.60 9.59 1.84
N PHE A 20 -7.16 8.51 1.19
CA PHE A 20 -7.71 8.11 -0.10
C PHE A 20 -9.04 7.39 0.06
N ASP A 21 -9.97 7.66 -0.86
CA ASP A 21 -11.09 6.75 -1.09
C ASP A 21 -10.58 5.43 -1.68
N THR A 22 -11.18 4.32 -1.24
CA THR A 22 -10.80 2.98 -1.70
C THR A 22 -12.03 2.17 -2.09
N GLY A 23 -11.88 1.37 -3.14
CA GLY A 23 -12.93 0.54 -3.72
C GLY A 23 -12.70 -0.95 -3.47
N ASP A 24 -13.04 -1.75 -4.48
CA ASP A 24 -12.92 -3.20 -4.47
C ASP A 24 -11.49 -3.70 -4.16
N VAL A 25 -11.44 -4.87 -3.52
CA VAL A 25 -10.21 -5.65 -3.29
C VAL A 25 -10.39 -7.05 -3.85
N SER A 26 -9.42 -7.55 -4.60
CA SER A 26 -9.44 -8.89 -5.16
C SER A 26 -8.11 -9.60 -5.03
N ALA A 27 -8.16 -10.93 -4.98
CA ALA A 27 -6.98 -11.77 -5.07
C ALA A 27 -7.27 -12.99 -5.96
N GLU A 28 -6.36 -13.28 -6.89
CA GLU A 28 -6.36 -14.57 -7.59
C GLU A 28 -5.67 -15.65 -6.76
N PHE A 29 -6.28 -16.83 -6.74
CA PHE A 29 -5.77 -18.02 -6.05
C PHE A 29 -5.39 -19.13 -7.03
N SER A 30 -5.15 -18.75 -8.30
CA SER A 30 -4.62 -19.64 -9.33
C SER A 30 -3.08 -19.50 -9.42
N ALA A 31 -2.43 -20.29 -10.29
CA ALA A 31 -0.98 -20.24 -10.46
C ALA A 31 -0.44 -18.88 -10.96
N THR A 32 -1.31 -18.03 -11.52
CA THR A 32 -1.00 -16.63 -11.80
C THR A 32 -1.25 -15.78 -10.55
N ALA A 33 -0.20 -15.13 -10.04
CA ALA A 33 -0.28 -14.27 -8.86
C ALA A 33 -0.88 -12.89 -9.22
N GLY A 34 -2.17 -12.86 -9.54
CA GLY A 34 -2.95 -11.65 -9.78
C GLY A 34 -3.66 -11.15 -8.52
N GLY A 35 -4.03 -9.88 -8.52
CA GLY A 35 -4.77 -9.21 -7.45
C GLY A 35 -4.87 -7.72 -7.74
N TYR A 36 -5.76 -7.04 -7.04
CA TYR A 36 -5.79 -5.59 -7.03
C TYR A 36 -6.49 -5.05 -5.78
N ALA A 37 -6.10 -3.84 -5.40
CA ALA A 37 -6.88 -2.96 -4.55
C ALA A 37 -7.15 -1.64 -5.30
N VAL A 38 -8.42 -1.25 -5.37
CA VAL A 38 -8.80 0.02 -6.00
C VAL A 38 -8.49 1.16 -5.04
N ILE A 39 -7.56 2.03 -5.44
CA ILE A 39 -7.25 3.29 -4.76
C ILE A 39 -7.68 4.43 -5.66
N ILE A 40 -8.58 5.28 -5.19
CA ILE A 40 -9.10 6.41 -5.93
C ILE A 40 -8.13 7.59 -5.76
N THR A 41 -7.38 7.90 -6.82
CA THR A 41 -6.29 8.90 -6.78
C THR A 41 -6.72 10.32 -7.16
N ASN A 42 -8.00 10.55 -7.48
CA ASN A 42 -8.51 11.84 -7.93
C ASN A 42 -8.82 12.79 -6.75
N ARG A 43 -7.80 13.16 -5.98
CA ARG A 43 -7.95 14.16 -4.92
C ARG A 43 -7.67 15.58 -5.42
N THR A 44 -8.27 16.57 -4.78
CA THR A 44 -8.00 17.98 -5.10
C THR A 44 -6.56 18.32 -4.73
N VAL A 45 -5.83 18.93 -5.66
CA VAL A 45 -4.45 19.38 -5.49
C VAL A 45 -4.40 20.83 -5.95
N ALA A 46 -4.32 21.77 -5.01
CA ALA A 46 -4.39 23.20 -5.27
C ALA A 46 -3.03 23.89 -5.16
N THR A 47 -2.10 23.31 -4.40
CA THR A 47 -0.78 23.87 -4.13
C THR A 47 0.33 22.84 -4.38
N ILE A 48 1.57 23.31 -4.44
CA ILE A 48 2.75 22.42 -4.50
C ILE A 48 2.83 21.55 -3.25
N SER A 49 2.50 22.09 -2.07
CA SER A 49 2.45 21.29 -0.83
C SER A 49 1.44 20.14 -0.95
N ASP A 50 0.31 20.35 -1.62
CA ASP A 50 -0.67 19.29 -1.89
C ASP A 50 -0.11 18.22 -2.84
N VAL A 51 0.75 18.60 -3.81
CA VAL A 51 1.46 17.67 -4.71
C VAL A 51 2.51 16.86 -3.94
N GLU A 52 3.18 17.48 -2.97
CA GLU A 52 4.16 16.78 -2.14
C GLU A 52 3.47 15.76 -1.24
N GLN A 53 2.46 16.21 -0.49
CA GLN A 53 1.62 15.32 0.31
C GLN A 53 0.99 14.24 -0.58
N PHE A 54 0.58 14.63 -1.79
CA PHE A 54 0.40 13.79 -2.99
C PHE A 54 1.13 12.45 -2.98
N CYS A 55 2.41 12.66 -3.26
CA CYS A 55 3.40 11.66 -3.51
C CYS A 55 3.72 10.91 -2.23
N GLU A 56 3.87 11.59 -1.10
CA GLU A 56 4.16 10.94 0.19
C GLU A 56 3.10 9.92 0.56
N ASP A 57 1.82 10.30 0.52
CA ASP A 57 0.72 9.39 0.85
C ASP A 57 0.68 8.22 -0.13
N ARG A 58 0.84 8.50 -1.44
CA ARG A 58 0.82 7.45 -2.44
C ARG A 58 1.99 6.49 -2.33
N ILE A 59 3.19 6.97 -1.98
CA ILE A 59 4.37 6.15 -1.69
C ILE A 59 4.10 5.22 -0.51
N LYS A 60 3.53 5.74 0.58
CA LYS A 60 3.17 4.93 1.75
C LYS A 60 2.19 3.80 1.37
N VAL A 61 1.16 4.12 0.59
CA VAL A 61 0.21 3.12 0.09
C VAL A 61 0.92 2.05 -0.75
N LEU A 62 1.82 2.43 -1.65
CA LEU A 62 2.53 1.49 -2.52
C LEU A 62 3.45 0.56 -1.74
N TYR A 63 4.18 1.06 -0.74
CA TYR A 63 5.00 0.19 0.12
C TYR A 63 4.17 -0.71 1.03
N ALA A 64 2.96 -0.26 1.43
CA ALA A 64 2.10 -1.03 2.32
C ALA A 64 1.79 -2.43 1.79
N GLY A 65 1.75 -2.63 0.46
CA GLY A 65 1.51 -3.95 -0.14
C GLY A 65 2.57 -4.97 0.28
N VAL A 66 3.85 -4.70 -0.01
CA VAL A 66 4.94 -5.63 0.32
C VAL A 66 5.22 -5.73 1.82
N LEU A 67 4.97 -4.66 2.58
CA LEU A 67 5.06 -4.69 4.05
C LEU A 67 3.96 -5.58 4.65
N ALA A 68 2.73 -5.48 4.13
CA ALA A 68 1.61 -6.31 4.58
C ALA A 68 1.75 -7.78 4.16
N GLU A 69 2.33 -8.03 2.98
CA GLU A 69 2.63 -9.37 2.47
C GLU A 69 3.52 -10.17 3.43
N THR A 70 4.39 -9.49 4.21
CA THR A 70 5.26 -10.15 5.18
C THR A 70 4.73 -10.21 6.60
N LEU A 71 3.54 -9.67 6.87
CA LEU A 71 2.93 -9.71 8.21
C LEU A 71 2.66 -11.15 8.66
N LYS A 72 3.27 -11.54 9.77
CA LYS A 72 3.00 -12.80 10.47
C LYS A 72 2.79 -12.55 11.95
N GLY A 73 1.60 -12.87 12.45
CA GLY A 73 1.24 -12.61 13.86
C GLY A 73 1.42 -11.14 14.27
N GLY A 74 1.05 -10.19 13.40
CA GLY A 74 1.20 -8.76 13.64
C GLY A 74 2.62 -8.18 13.46
N VAL A 75 3.62 -9.00 13.11
CA VAL A 75 5.02 -8.55 12.95
C VAL A 75 5.39 -8.54 11.47
N ILE A 76 5.98 -7.42 11.03
CA ILE A 76 6.50 -7.23 9.67
C ILE A 76 7.92 -7.83 9.59
N ASP A 77 8.17 -8.69 8.60
CA ASP A 77 9.53 -9.07 8.23
C ASP A 77 10.07 -8.05 7.21
N GLY A 78 10.86 -7.08 7.71
CA GLY A 78 11.38 -5.99 6.91
C GLY A 78 12.39 -6.44 5.85
N GLU A 79 13.24 -7.42 6.14
CA GLU A 79 14.22 -7.93 5.17
C GLU A 79 13.51 -8.65 4.02
N ALA A 80 12.47 -9.43 4.32
CA ALA A 80 11.64 -10.04 3.31
C ALA A 80 10.89 -8.98 2.47
N ALA A 81 10.35 -7.93 3.11
CA ALA A 81 9.60 -6.89 2.41
C ALA A 81 10.47 -6.13 1.40
N VAL A 82 11.72 -5.83 1.76
CA VAL A 82 12.71 -5.24 0.84
C VAL A 82 12.95 -6.14 -0.37
N LYS A 83 13.08 -7.45 -0.20
CA LYS A 83 13.23 -8.40 -1.32
C LYS A 83 11.97 -8.47 -2.19
N LEU A 84 10.79 -8.41 -1.58
CA LEU A 84 9.51 -8.45 -2.29
C LEU A 84 9.25 -7.20 -3.14
N ALA A 85 9.75 -6.03 -2.71
CA ALA A 85 9.70 -4.80 -3.49
C ALA A 85 10.32 -4.95 -4.90
N TYR A 86 11.29 -5.84 -5.07
CA TYR A 86 11.92 -6.13 -6.37
C TYR A 86 11.35 -7.34 -7.10
N THR A 87 10.36 -8.03 -6.53
CA THR A 87 9.72 -9.21 -7.13
C THR A 87 8.22 -8.98 -7.28
N THR A 88 7.41 -9.40 -6.30
CA THR A 88 5.94 -9.30 -6.32
C THR A 88 5.44 -7.86 -6.34
N GLY A 89 6.15 -6.94 -5.68
CA GLY A 89 5.85 -5.50 -5.63
C GLY A 89 6.65 -4.66 -6.64
N SER A 90 7.25 -5.28 -7.66
CA SER A 90 8.13 -4.56 -8.60
C SER A 90 7.44 -3.45 -9.40
N VAL A 91 6.14 -3.58 -9.64
CA VAL A 91 5.34 -2.52 -10.29
C VAL A 91 5.14 -1.34 -9.34
N ASP A 92 4.80 -1.60 -8.09
CA ASP A 92 4.62 -0.57 -7.06
C ASP A 92 5.93 0.15 -6.78
N HIS A 93 7.03 -0.60 -6.65
CA HIS A 93 8.35 -0.01 -6.43
C HIS A 93 8.77 0.91 -7.58
N LYS A 94 8.50 0.55 -8.84
CA LYS A 94 8.75 1.44 -9.98
C LYS A 94 7.97 2.75 -9.86
N MET A 95 6.70 2.70 -9.43
CA MET A 95 5.89 3.89 -9.23
C MET A 95 6.42 4.73 -8.06
N VAL A 96 6.85 4.09 -6.97
CA VAL A 96 7.52 4.79 -5.85
C VAL A 96 8.74 5.54 -6.35
N GLN A 97 9.60 4.91 -7.16
CA GLN A 97 10.79 5.57 -7.71
C GLN A 97 10.43 6.79 -8.56
N GLN A 98 9.32 6.78 -9.31
CA GLN A 98 8.86 7.96 -10.05
C GLN A 98 8.39 9.08 -9.09
N LEU A 99 7.67 8.73 -8.03
CA LEU A 99 7.16 9.69 -7.05
C LEU A 99 8.29 10.29 -6.19
N CYS A 100 9.27 9.49 -5.77
CA CYS A 100 10.47 9.98 -5.07
C CYS A 100 11.25 10.97 -5.94
N ASN A 101 11.41 10.67 -7.24
CA ASN A 101 12.04 11.60 -8.17
C ASN A 101 11.25 12.91 -8.34
N LEU A 102 9.92 12.84 -8.36
CA LEU A 102 9.07 14.05 -8.41
C LEU A 102 9.23 14.89 -7.13
N LEU A 103 9.20 14.26 -5.96
CA LEU A 103 9.45 14.94 -4.68
C LEU A 103 10.82 15.60 -4.65
N ARG A 104 11.86 14.90 -5.10
CA ARG A 104 13.22 15.44 -5.23
C ARG A 104 13.25 16.66 -6.14
N ASN A 105 12.58 16.60 -7.30
CA ASN A 105 12.50 17.70 -8.24
C ASN A 105 11.75 18.93 -7.68
N ILE A 106 10.86 18.74 -6.71
CA ILE A 106 10.15 19.83 -6.04
C ILE A 106 11.01 20.41 -4.91
N ARG A 107 11.44 19.57 -3.97
CA ARG A 107 12.08 19.97 -2.70
C ARG A 107 13.53 20.41 -2.86
N TYR A 108 14.25 19.76 -3.77
CA TYR A 108 15.70 19.83 -3.87
C TYR A 108 16.14 20.31 -5.26
N SER A 109 15.28 21.06 -5.95
CA SER A 109 15.52 21.55 -7.32
C SER A 109 16.77 22.42 -7.49
N ILE A 110 17.18 23.11 -6.43
CA ILE A 110 18.35 24.01 -6.42
C ILE A 110 19.64 23.31 -5.96
N GLU A 111 19.53 22.11 -5.43
CA GLU A 111 20.65 21.35 -4.88
C GLU A 111 21.45 20.69 -6.01
N THR A 112 22.71 20.34 -5.73
CA THR A 112 23.47 19.49 -6.65
C THR A 112 22.83 18.10 -6.71
N MET A 113 23.07 17.36 -7.80
CA MET A 113 22.49 16.02 -7.98
C MET A 113 22.80 15.09 -6.80
N VAL A 114 24.05 15.10 -6.30
CA VAL A 114 24.49 14.27 -5.17
C VAL A 114 23.72 14.60 -3.89
N ILE A 115 23.60 15.88 -3.54
CA ILE A 115 22.87 16.32 -2.34
C ILE A 115 21.38 16.00 -2.47
N ALA A 116 20.80 16.22 -3.66
CA ALA A 116 19.41 15.92 -3.93
C ALA A 116 19.11 14.42 -3.83
N GLU A 117 20.01 13.55 -4.30
CA GLU A 117 19.90 12.09 -4.20
C GLU A 117 19.98 11.61 -2.73
N GLU A 118 20.93 12.12 -1.95
CA GLU A 118 21.06 11.80 -0.52
C GLU A 118 19.78 12.17 0.26
N LYS A 119 19.23 13.37 0.02
CA LYS A 119 17.99 13.83 0.65
C LYS A 119 16.78 13.01 0.20
N MET A 120 16.71 12.64 -1.08
CA MET A 120 15.65 11.76 -1.59
C MET A 120 15.68 10.37 -0.92
N GLN A 121 16.87 9.78 -0.73
CA GLN A 121 17.01 8.50 -0.02
C GLN A 121 16.58 8.59 1.44
N ALA A 122 16.87 9.72 2.11
CA ALA A 122 16.39 9.97 3.47
C ALA A 122 14.86 10.08 3.52
N ASP A 123 14.25 10.78 2.56
CA ASP A 123 12.79 10.84 2.43
C ASP A 123 12.18 9.46 2.15
N GLU A 124 12.74 8.67 1.23
CA GLU A 124 12.26 7.32 0.93
C GLU A 124 12.34 6.41 2.17
N THR A 125 13.43 6.48 2.92
CA THR A 125 13.60 5.73 4.18
C THR A 125 12.56 6.12 5.21
N ARG A 126 12.31 7.41 5.38
CA ARG A 126 11.26 7.91 6.28
C ARG A 126 9.89 7.41 5.85
N LEU A 127 9.54 7.53 4.58
CA LEU A 127 8.24 7.12 4.04
C LEU A 127 8.03 5.60 4.13
N TRP A 128 9.09 4.80 3.95
CA TRP A 128 9.05 3.36 4.20
C TRP A 128 8.70 3.06 5.67
N ASN A 129 9.37 3.73 6.62
CA ASN A 129 9.12 3.52 8.05
C ASN A 129 7.71 3.96 8.44
N GLU A 130 7.24 5.11 7.95
CA GLU A 130 5.87 5.56 8.17
C GLU A 130 4.84 4.56 7.59
N ALA A 131 5.10 3.98 6.42
CA ALA A 131 4.26 2.93 5.85
C ALA A 131 4.27 1.66 6.72
N ALA A 132 5.43 1.27 7.25
CA ALA A 132 5.56 0.12 8.15
C ALA A 132 4.81 0.35 9.47
N ASP A 133 4.88 1.55 10.03
CA ASP A 133 4.12 1.94 11.22
C ASP A 133 2.61 1.85 10.98
N LEU A 134 2.12 2.33 9.83
CA LEU A 134 0.71 2.20 9.44
C LEU A 134 0.30 0.74 9.27
N VAL A 135 1.09 -0.06 8.56
CA VAL A 135 0.82 -1.50 8.38
C VAL A 135 0.80 -2.22 9.73
N GLY A 136 1.74 -1.91 10.63
CA GLY A 136 1.77 -2.45 11.99
C GLY A 136 0.56 -2.03 12.82
N MET A 137 0.17 -0.77 12.75
CA MET A 137 -1.00 -0.22 13.45
C MET A 137 -2.30 -0.93 13.06
N TYR A 138 -2.45 -1.28 11.78
CA TYR A 138 -3.64 -1.95 11.25
C TYR A 138 -3.45 -3.45 10.98
N ALA A 139 -2.40 -4.06 11.53
CA ALA A 139 -2.00 -5.42 11.17
C ALA A 139 -3.13 -6.45 11.37
N SER A 140 -3.90 -6.36 12.47
CA SER A 140 -5.02 -7.27 12.71
C SER A 140 -6.11 -7.13 11.64
N ALA A 141 -6.50 -5.90 11.30
CA ALA A 141 -7.54 -5.65 10.30
C ALA A 141 -7.10 -6.16 8.92
N ILE A 142 -5.85 -5.92 8.54
CA ILE A 142 -5.26 -6.42 7.28
C ILE A 142 -5.28 -7.95 7.25
N GLN A 143 -4.80 -8.61 8.31
CA GLN A 143 -4.72 -10.08 8.36
C GLN A 143 -6.09 -10.73 8.38
N ASP A 144 -7.04 -10.18 9.14
CA ASP A 144 -8.39 -10.72 9.26
C ASP A 144 -9.18 -10.55 7.94
N LEU A 145 -9.14 -9.38 7.32
CA LEU A 145 -9.76 -9.16 6.00
C LEU A 145 -9.13 -10.02 4.91
N ALA A 146 -7.80 -10.14 4.90
CA ALA A 146 -7.10 -11.01 3.97
C ALA A 146 -7.49 -12.47 4.16
N LYS A 147 -7.66 -12.92 5.41
CA LYS A 147 -8.13 -14.26 5.72
C LYS A 147 -9.56 -14.48 5.24
N GLU A 148 -10.46 -13.54 5.47
CA GLU A 148 -11.84 -13.62 4.99
C GLU A 148 -11.90 -13.68 3.45
N LEU A 149 -11.14 -12.84 2.74
CA LEU A 149 -11.05 -12.87 1.29
C LEU A 149 -10.45 -14.19 0.79
N TYR A 150 -9.41 -14.69 1.46
CA TYR A 150 -8.80 -15.98 1.16
C TYR A 150 -9.82 -17.11 1.33
N ASP A 151 -10.63 -17.11 2.38
CA ASP A 151 -11.63 -18.14 2.64
C ASP A 151 -12.78 -18.15 1.61
N ARG A 152 -13.03 -17.03 0.92
CA ARG A 152 -13.95 -16.98 -0.24
C ARG A 152 -13.47 -17.78 -1.45
N ARG A 153 -12.18 -18.16 -1.53
CA ARG A 153 -11.63 -18.97 -2.64
C ARG A 153 -12.38 -20.28 -2.86
N PHE A 154 -12.94 -20.86 -1.78
CA PHE A 154 -13.70 -22.10 -1.86
C PHE A 154 -15.05 -21.94 -2.57
N LEU A 155 -15.52 -20.70 -2.73
CA LEU A 155 -16.81 -20.36 -3.33
C LEU A 155 -16.65 -19.72 -4.71
N ALA A 156 -15.61 -18.91 -4.90
CA ALA A 156 -15.44 -18.05 -6.07
C ALA A 156 -14.60 -18.66 -7.21
N GLY A 157 -14.08 -19.88 -7.05
CA GLY A 157 -13.21 -20.50 -8.03
C GLY A 157 -11.81 -19.87 -8.03
N LYS A 158 -11.44 -19.16 -9.11
CA LYS A 158 -10.05 -18.67 -9.34
C LYS A 158 -9.73 -17.31 -8.72
N MET A 159 -10.73 -16.46 -8.49
CA MET A 159 -10.56 -15.09 -8.00
C MET A 159 -11.64 -14.80 -6.96
N ALA A 160 -11.26 -14.30 -5.78
CA ALA A 160 -12.22 -13.75 -4.84
C ALA A 160 -12.18 -12.22 -4.88
N ILE A 161 -13.34 -11.62 -4.67
CA ILE A 161 -13.52 -10.16 -4.60
C ILE A 161 -14.27 -9.85 -3.30
N MET A 162 -13.86 -8.76 -2.64
CA MET A 162 -14.66 -7.99 -1.71
C MET A 162 -14.97 -6.65 -2.37
N THR A 163 -16.26 -6.37 -2.54
CA THR A 163 -16.69 -5.14 -3.22
C THR A 163 -16.59 -3.94 -2.30
N GLU A 164 -16.49 -2.74 -2.88
CA GLU A 164 -16.53 -1.47 -2.15
C GLU A 164 -17.76 -1.38 -1.24
N ALA A 165 -18.92 -1.81 -1.74
CA ALA A 165 -20.17 -1.78 -0.98
C ALA A 165 -20.10 -2.66 0.27
N GLU A 166 -19.48 -3.84 0.17
CA GLU A 166 -19.23 -4.72 1.32
C GLU A 166 -18.21 -4.10 2.27
N LEU A 167 -17.09 -3.61 1.76
CA LEU A 167 -16.00 -3.04 2.55
C LEU A 167 -16.43 -1.77 3.31
N ARG A 168 -17.27 -0.94 2.70
CA ARG A 168 -17.80 0.30 3.31
C ARG A 168 -18.59 0.05 4.60
N VAL A 169 -19.28 -1.08 4.68
CA VAL A 169 -20.08 -1.45 5.88
C VAL A 169 -19.41 -2.56 6.69
N HIS A 170 -18.19 -2.95 6.35
CA HIS A 170 -17.52 -4.07 6.98
C HIS A 170 -17.14 -3.72 8.43
N PRO A 171 -17.45 -4.55 9.43
CA PRO A 171 -17.16 -4.24 10.84
C PRO A 171 -15.69 -3.94 11.11
N LEU A 172 -14.77 -4.67 10.46
CA LEU A 172 -13.33 -4.42 10.58
C LEU A 172 -12.90 -3.08 9.97
N ILE A 173 -13.60 -2.57 8.95
CA ILE A 173 -13.32 -1.26 8.37
C ILE A 173 -13.89 -0.16 9.26
N LEU A 174 -15.17 -0.25 9.62
CA LEU A 174 -15.87 0.75 10.44
C LEU A 174 -15.26 0.95 11.82
N LYS A 175 -14.62 -0.09 12.38
CA LYS A 175 -13.87 0.01 13.64
C LYS A 175 -12.73 1.04 13.58
N HIS A 176 -12.12 1.22 12.41
CA HIS A 176 -10.95 2.07 12.21
C HIS A 176 -11.27 3.34 11.40
N PHE A 177 -12.27 3.28 10.53
CA PHE A 177 -12.66 4.35 9.60
C PHE A 177 -14.20 4.51 9.61
N PRO A 178 -14.76 5.17 10.64
CA PRO A 178 -16.20 5.36 10.80
C PRO A 178 -16.81 6.35 9.81
#